data_AF-A0A5D6Y9I1-F1
#
_entry.id   AF-A0A5D6Y9I1-F1
#
_cell.length_a   1.000
_cell.length_b   1.000
_cell.length_c   1.000
_cell.angle_alpha   90.00
_cell.angle_beta   90.00
_cell.angle_gamma   90.00
#
_symmetry.space_group_name_H-M   'P 1'
#
loop_
_entity.id
_entity.type
_entity.pdbx_description
1 polymer ?
#
loop_
_entity_poly.entity_id
_entity_poly.type
_entity_poly.pdbx_seq_one_letter_code
_entity_poly.pdbx_strand_id
1 'polypeptide(L)'
;MKLLAIACLFAVLVAPVVSVSAADDVTVSPGEKTWGYKNNDPNVYGPAEWGKQFPTCAGKRQSPIDIVLSGRDSGSDDEKKTPFPLKFTGECADYKLKELPDAHKGEVQN
;
A
#
# COMPACT_ATOMS: atom_id res chain seq x y z
N MET A 1 -35.08 22.37 52.23
CA MET A 1 -35.85 22.47 50.97
C MET A 1 -35.14 23.44 50.04
N LYS A 2 -35.09 23.09 48.74
CA LYS A 2 -34.56 23.83 47.57
C LYS A 2 -33.08 23.57 47.22
N LEU A 3 -32.90 22.48 46.46
CA LEU A 3 -31.82 22.31 45.50
C LEU A 3 -32.08 23.25 44.32
N LEU A 4 -31.12 24.14 43.99
CA LEU A 4 -31.10 24.86 42.71
C LEU A 4 -30.11 24.14 41.80
N ALA A 5 -30.67 23.50 40.77
CA ALA A 5 -29.93 22.87 39.68
C ALA A 5 -29.35 23.96 38.77
N ILE A 6 -28.04 23.91 38.51
CA ILE A 6 -27.39 24.66 37.43
C ILE A 6 -26.93 23.61 36.42
N ALA A 7 -27.69 23.48 35.34
CA ALA A 7 -27.36 22.65 34.19
C ALA A 7 -26.30 23.37 33.36
N CYS A 8 -25.04 22.92 33.47
CA CYS A 8 -24.00 23.33 32.52
C CYS A 8 -24.22 22.58 31.21
N LEU A 9 -24.72 23.32 30.20
CA LEU A 9 -24.78 22.90 28.81
C LEU A 9 -23.37 22.59 28.29
N PHE A 10 -23.06 21.31 28.06
CA PHE A 10 -21.91 20.88 27.28
C PHE A 10 -22.27 20.90 25.80
N ALA A 11 -21.93 21.98 25.10
CA ALA A 11 -21.91 21.99 23.64
C ALA A 11 -20.63 21.31 23.16
N VAL A 12 -20.71 20.01 22.86
CA VAL A 12 -19.61 19.24 22.25
C VAL A 12 -19.57 19.57 20.76
N LEU A 13 -18.64 20.44 20.36
CA LEU A 13 -18.25 20.63 18.97
C LEU A 13 -17.47 19.40 18.49
N VAL A 14 -18.14 18.49 17.79
CA VAL A 14 -17.49 17.38 17.10
C VAL A 14 -16.95 17.90 15.77
N ALA A 15 -15.68 18.29 15.75
CA ALA A 15 -14.94 18.51 14.50
C ALA A 15 -14.51 17.15 13.93
N PRO A 16 -14.68 16.88 12.63
CA PRO A 16 -14.14 15.67 12.01
C PRO A 16 -12.62 15.80 11.94
N VAL A 17 -11.92 15.08 12.82
CA VAL A 17 -10.48 14.89 12.69
C VAL A 17 -10.22 13.97 11.50
N VAL A 18 -9.80 14.55 10.38
CA VAL A 18 -9.17 13.80 9.28
C VAL A 18 -7.77 13.41 9.74
N SER A 19 -7.65 12.19 10.27
CA SER A 19 -6.35 11.61 10.63
C SER A 19 -5.59 11.26 9.34
N VAL A 20 -4.67 12.13 8.91
CA VAL A 20 -3.58 11.74 8.02
C VAL A 20 -2.62 10.90 8.86
N SER A 21 -2.59 9.59 8.63
CA SER A 21 -1.54 8.74 9.16
C SER A 21 -0.24 9.10 8.44
N ALA A 22 0.67 9.79 9.13
CA ALA A 22 2.05 9.91 8.70
C ALA A 22 2.63 8.49 8.57
N ALA A 23 3.44 8.24 7.54
CA ALA A 23 4.24 7.03 7.50
C ALA A 23 5.20 7.10 8.68
N ASP A 24 4.96 6.33 9.74
CA ASP A 24 5.92 6.15 10.80
C ASP A 24 7.19 5.59 10.17
N ASP A 25 8.26 6.40 10.16
CA ASP A 25 9.60 5.92 9.90
C ASP A 25 9.92 4.96 11.03
N VAL A 26 9.80 3.66 10.76
CA VAL A 26 10.13 2.60 11.72
C VAL A 26 11.63 2.72 11.99
N THR A 27 11.97 3.42 13.06
CA THR A 27 13.33 3.48 13.57
C THR A 27 13.66 2.12 14.16
N VAL A 28 14.31 1.29 13.35
CA VAL A 28 14.76 -0.05 13.74
C VAL A 28 15.80 0.09 14.85
N SER A 29 15.50 -0.45 16.04
CA SER A 29 16.48 -0.48 17.14
C SER A 29 17.70 -1.31 16.74
N PRO A 30 18.92 -0.99 17.18
CA PRO A 30 20.11 -1.77 16.86
C PRO A 30 19.92 -3.25 17.25
N GLY A 31 19.88 -4.14 16.25
CA GLY A 31 19.66 -5.58 16.44
C GLY A 31 18.25 -6.09 16.10
N GLU A 32 17.31 -5.20 15.79
CA GLU A 32 16.00 -5.58 15.26
C GLU A 32 16.06 -5.75 13.72
N LYS A 33 15.32 -6.74 13.22
CA LYS A 33 15.29 -7.09 11.80
C LYS A 33 14.42 -6.07 11.04
N THR A 34 14.99 -5.37 10.04
CA THR A 34 14.25 -4.39 9.23
C THR A 34 13.41 -5.06 8.14
N TRP A 35 12.60 -4.33 7.37
CA TRP A 35 11.86 -4.87 6.21
C TRP A 35 12.54 -4.49 4.89
N GLY A 36 12.44 -5.37 3.89
CA GLY A 36 12.99 -5.12 2.56
C GLY A 36 12.77 -6.29 1.61
N TYR A 37 13.33 -6.21 0.41
CA TYR A 37 13.21 -7.26 -0.61
C TYR A 37 14.45 -8.16 -0.74
N LYS A 38 15.48 -7.93 0.09
CA LYS A 38 16.71 -8.75 0.07
C LYS A 38 16.44 -10.11 0.72
N ASN A 39 16.24 -11.14 -0.09
CA ASN A 39 15.94 -12.50 0.40
C ASN A 39 17.12 -13.19 1.10
N ASN A 40 18.36 -12.72 0.90
CA ASN A 40 19.58 -13.34 1.44
C ASN A 40 20.17 -12.62 2.65
N ASP A 41 19.48 -11.61 3.20
CA ASP A 41 19.95 -10.87 4.37
C ASP A 41 19.22 -11.35 5.63
N PRO A 42 19.91 -11.98 6.59
CA PRO A 42 19.27 -12.46 7.82
C PRO A 42 18.69 -11.33 8.68
N ASN A 43 19.15 -10.09 8.48
CA ASN A 43 18.69 -8.90 9.19
C ASN A 43 17.54 -8.16 8.47
N VAL A 44 16.98 -8.76 7.40
CA VAL A 44 15.85 -8.18 6.65
C VAL A 44 14.69 -9.17 6.52
N TYR A 45 13.50 -8.79 6.96
CA TYR A 45 12.27 -9.53 6.69
C TYR A 45 11.96 -9.38 5.20
N GLY A 46 12.06 -10.48 4.47
CA GLY A 46 11.63 -10.54 3.07
C GLY A 46 10.10 -10.53 2.95
N PRO A 47 9.54 -10.35 1.74
CA PRO A 47 8.09 -10.29 1.52
C PRO A 47 7.30 -11.47 2.11
N ALA A 48 7.88 -12.69 2.07
CA ALA A 48 7.28 -13.88 2.67
C ALA A 48 7.19 -13.83 4.21
N GLU A 49 7.96 -12.96 4.86
CA GLU A 49 8.03 -12.82 6.31
C GLU A 49 7.36 -11.55 6.83
N TRP A 50 7.01 -10.58 5.96
CA TRP A 50 6.37 -9.33 6.38
C TRP A 50 5.12 -9.55 7.22
N GLY A 51 4.34 -10.59 6.92
CA GLY A 51 3.15 -10.96 7.70
C GLY A 51 3.43 -11.31 9.17
N LYS A 52 4.67 -11.66 9.53
CA LYS A 52 5.07 -11.96 10.92
C LYS A 52 5.17 -10.69 11.76
N GLN A 53 5.70 -9.61 11.18
CA GLN A 53 5.93 -8.33 11.85
C GLN A 53 4.77 -7.34 11.62
N PHE A 54 4.16 -7.39 10.44
CA PHE A 54 3.07 -6.53 10.00
C PHE A 54 1.85 -7.40 9.68
N PRO A 55 0.96 -7.68 10.65
CA PRO A 55 -0.13 -8.64 10.48
C PRO A 55 -1.08 -8.33 9.32
N THR A 56 -1.19 -7.06 8.92
CA THR A 56 -1.99 -6.62 7.78
C THR A 56 -1.47 -7.19 6.45
N CYS A 57 -0.16 -7.41 6.31
CA CYS A 57 0.47 -8.02 5.13
C CYS A 57 0.07 -9.49 4.92
N ALA A 58 -0.38 -10.18 5.97
CA ALA A 58 -0.91 -11.55 5.88
C ALA A 58 -2.42 -11.59 5.54
N GLY A 59 -3.03 -10.44 5.25
CA GLY A 59 -4.44 -10.33 4.90
C GLY A 59 -4.79 -10.97 3.54
N LYS A 60 -6.08 -11.19 3.29
CA LYS A 60 -6.58 -11.79 2.04
C LYS A 60 -6.82 -10.78 0.90
N ARG A 61 -6.67 -9.49 1.19
CA ARG A 61 -6.95 -8.38 0.26
C ARG A 61 -5.68 -7.54 0.12
N GLN A 62 -4.64 -8.14 -0.42
CA GLN A 62 -3.33 -7.53 -0.62
C GLN A 62 -3.06 -7.30 -2.10
N SER A 63 -2.09 -6.45 -2.39
CA SER A 63 -1.58 -6.18 -3.73
C SER A 63 -0.09 -6.52 -3.79
N PRO A 64 0.48 -6.81 -4.98
CA PRO A 64 -0.17 -6.84 -6.30
C PRO A 64 -1.04 -8.09 -6.53
N ILE A 65 -1.87 -8.05 -7.58
CA ILE A 65 -2.64 -9.19 -8.09
C ILE A 65 -2.47 -9.31 -9.60
N ASP A 66 -2.65 -10.51 -10.14
CA ASP A 66 -2.81 -10.71 -11.57
C ASP A 66 -4.25 -10.37 -12.00
N ILE A 67 -4.39 -9.53 -13.02
CA ILE A 67 -5.70 -9.10 -13.53
C ILE A 67 -6.10 -10.03 -14.67
N VAL A 68 -6.91 -11.04 -14.36
CA VAL A 68 -7.38 -12.02 -15.35
C VAL A 68 -8.40 -11.39 -16.30
N LEU A 69 -8.06 -11.36 -17.60
CA LEU A 69 -8.92 -10.84 -18.67
C LEU A 69 -9.69 -11.99 -19.35
N SER A 70 -10.79 -12.44 -18.75
CA SER A 70 -11.64 -13.48 -19.35
C SER A 70 -12.38 -12.93 -20.59
N GLY A 71 -12.29 -13.62 -21.75
CA GLY A 71 -13.06 -13.29 -22.96
C GLY A 71 -12.25 -12.73 -24.15
N ARG A 72 -10.92 -12.74 -24.07
CA ARG A 72 -10.04 -12.46 -25.22
C ARG A 72 -9.71 -13.77 -25.94
N ASP A 73 -10.62 -14.24 -26.79
CA ASP A 73 -10.16 -15.00 -27.95
C ASP A 73 -9.24 -14.08 -28.74
N SER A 74 -7.97 -14.46 -28.83
CA SER A 74 -6.90 -13.79 -29.56
C SER A 74 -7.05 -13.91 -31.09
N GLY A 75 -8.22 -14.32 -31.57
CA GLY A 75 -8.48 -14.58 -32.98
C GLY A 75 -9.96 -14.50 -33.25
N SER A 76 -10.40 -13.37 -33.78
CA SER A 76 -11.36 -13.27 -34.87
C SER A 76 -11.70 -11.80 -35.02
N ASP A 77 -11.42 -11.31 -36.21
CA ASP A 77 -12.07 -10.14 -36.79
C ASP A 77 -13.58 -10.36 -36.65
N ASP A 78 -14.25 -9.56 -35.82
CA ASP A 78 -15.59 -9.04 -36.09
C ASP A 78 -16.10 -8.20 -34.91
N GLU A 79 -16.43 -6.97 -35.30
CA GLU A 79 -17.38 -6.01 -34.74
C GLU A 79 -17.84 -6.15 -33.27
N LYS A 80 -17.50 -5.11 -32.49
CA LYS A 80 -18.18 -4.66 -31.26
C LYS A 80 -17.85 -5.41 -29.95
N LYS A 81 -16.56 -5.62 -29.67
CA LYS A 81 -16.09 -5.72 -28.27
C LYS A 81 -16.01 -4.33 -27.67
N THR A 82 -16.80 -4.05 -26.63
CA THR A 82 -16.59 -2.88 -25.78
C THR A 82 -15.13 -2.90 -25.30
N PRO A 83 -14.33 -1.85 -25.55
CA PRO A 83 -12.92 -1.86 -25.20
C PRO A 83 -12.77 -2.09 -23.69
N PHE A 84 -11.92 -3.04 -23.31
CA PHE A 84 -11.63 -3.31 -21.92
C PHE A 84 -11.15 -2.01 -21.25
N PRO A 85 -11.64 -1.66 -20.05
CA PRO A 85 -11.38 -0.35 -19.45
C PRO A 85 -9.90 -0.15 -19.08
N LEU A 86 -9.13 -1.23 -18.94
CA LEU A 86 -7.71 -1.19 -18.65
C LEU A 86 -6.90 -1.38 -19.93
N LYS A 87 -6.01 -0.41 -20.21
CA LYS A 87 -4.96 -0.49 -21.23
C LYS A 87 -3.63 -0.40 -20.52
N PHE A 88 -2.75 -1.37 -20.73
CA PHE A 88 -1.35 -1.22 -20.32
C PHE A 88 -0.70 -0.14 -21.18
N THR A 89 -0.03 0.80 -20.55
CA THR A 89 0.64 1.93 -21.22
C THR A 89 1.98 2.20 -20.54
N GLY A 90 2.96 2.66 -21.32
CA GLY A 90 4.32 2.91 -20.87
C GLY A 90 5.17 1.64 -20.90
N GLU A 91 6.41 1.78 -21.33
CA GLU A 91 7.41 0.72 -21.30
C GLU A 91 8.32 0.92 -20.07
N CYS A 92 8.85 -0.16 -19.50
CA CYS A 92 9.81 -0.05 -18.40
C CYS A 92 11.01 0.84 -18.78
N ALA A 93 11.41 0.82 -20.06
CA ALA A 93 12.49 1.63 -20.60
C ALA A 93 12.19 3.14 -20.63
N ASP A 94 10.91 3.53 -20.58
CA ASP A 94 10.52 4.95 -20.52
C ASP A 94 10.83 5.58 -19.16
N TYR A 95 10.97 4.75 -18.12
CA TYR A 95 11.30 5.19 -16.77
C TYR A 95 12.80 5.05 -16.52
N LYS A 96 13.48 6.18 -16.31
CA LYS A 96 14.88 6.20 -15.86
C LYS A 96 14.94 5.77 -14.40
N LEU A 97 14.94 4.47 -14.14
CA LEU A 97 15.03 3.91 -12.80
C LEU A 97 16.47 3.60 -12.44
N LYS A 98 16.94 4.11 -11.30
CA LYS A 98 18.17 3.64 -10.66
C LYS A 98 17.81 2.65 -9.58
N GLU A 99 18.36 1.45 -9.67
CA GLU A 99 18.28 0.49 -8.58
C GLU A 99 19.08 1.01 -7.37
N LEU A 100 18.40 1.07 -6.23
CA LEU A 100 19.01 1.43 -4.96
C LEU A 100 19.67 0.19 -4.35
N PRO A 101 20.87 0.35 -3.76
CA PRO A 101 21.69 -0.75 -3.26
C PRO A 101 21.07 -1.52 -2.08
N ASP A 102 20.03 -0.97 -1.47
CA ASP A 102 19.51 -1.39 -0.17
C ASP A 102 18.23 -2.23 -0.20
N ALA A 103 17.48 -2.34 -1.31
CA ALA A 103 16.21 -3.09 -1.24
C ALA A 103 15.58 -3.53 -2.56
N HIS A 104 16.30 -3.68 -3.67
CA HIS A 104 15.66 -3.86 -5.00
C HIS A 104 14.55 -2.82 -5.24
N LYS A 105 14.77 -1.61 -4.74
CA LYS A 105 13.89 -0.45 -4.89
C LYS A 105 14.44 0.37 -6.05
N GLY A 106 13.58 0.83 -6.94
CA GLY A 106 13.94 1.78 -8.00
C GLY A 106 13.62 3.21 -7.57
N GLU A 107 14.50 4.15 -7.89
CA GLU A 107 14.23 5.58 -7.79
C GLU A 107 14.14 6.17 -9.20
N VAL A 108 13.10 6.97 -9.46
CA VAL A 108 12.94 7.69 -10.72
C VAL A 108 13.95 8.83 -10.76
N GLN A 109 14.79 8.84 -11.80
CA GLN A 109 15.70 9.94 -12.07
C GLN A 109 15.00 10.99 -12.94
N ASN A 110 14.82 12.18 -12.39
CA ASN A 110 14.37 13.37 -13.12
C ASN A 110 15.49 13.95 -13.99
#